data_AF-A0A0C1GI30-F1
#
_entry.id   AF-A0A0C1GI30-F1
#
_cell.length_a   1.000
_cell.length_b   1.000
_cell.length_c   1.000
_cell.angle_alpha   90.00
_cell.angle_beta   90.00
_cell.angle_gamma   90.00
#
_symmetry.space_group_name_H-M   'P 1'
#
loop_
_entity.id
_entity.type
_entity.pdbx_description
1 polymer ?
#
loop_
_entity_poly.entity_id
_entity_poly.type
_entity_poly.pdbx_seq_one_letter_code
_entity_poly.pdbx_strand_id
1 'polypeptide(L)'
;MRVWVGIGTMAALAACDVPQAPIVTGPDGQVRIQINTDGLTCYETRCLDIDPAVRSVRSIGSRTISIPGNIDVSDGTIAVAEFKELGTAALMAGGTGSQR
;
A
#
# COMPACT_ATOMS: atom_id res chain seq x y z
N MET A 1 -35.62 25.22 -36.35
CA MET A 1 -34.50 25.62 -35.47
C MET A 1 -34.07 24.39 -34.68
N ARG A 2 -32.77 24.05 -34.71
CA ARG A 2 -32.13 22.92 -34.02
C ARG A 2 -31.89 23.30 -32.56
N VAL A 3 -32.27 22.46 -31.62
CA VAL A 3 -31.57 22.38 -30.32
C VAL A 3 -31.48 20.91 -29.94
N TRP A 4 -30.32 20.33 -30.22
CA TRP A 4 -29.85 19.10 -29.59
C TRP A 4 -29.57 19.42 -28.12
N VAL A 5 -30.22 18.71 -27.19
CA VAL A 5 -29.75 18.63 -25.80
C VAL A 5 -29.25 17.21 -25.61
N GLY A 6 -28.01 16.99 -26.05
CA GLY A 6 -27.18 15.90 -25.57
C GLY A 6 -26.44 16.33 -24.31
N ILE A 7 -25.69 15.36 -23.76
CA ILE A 7 -24.80 15.43 -22.57
C ILE A 7 -25.57 15.05 -21.29
N GLY A 8 -25.54 13.81 -20.79
CA GLY A 8 -24.44 12.84 -20.85
C GLY A 8 -23.47 13.07 -19.70
N THR A 9 -23.95 13.07 -18.46
CA THR A 9 -23.12 13.02 -17.26
C THR A 9 -22.77 11.56 -16.95
N MET A 10 -21.86 10.99 -17.75
CA MET A 10 -21.06 9.86 -17.27
C MET A 10 -20.12 10.42 -16.21
N ALA A 11 -20.48 10.23 -14.95
CA ALA A 11 -19.56 10.36 -13.84
C ALA A 11 -18.45 9.31 -14.05
N ALA A 12 -17.34 9.72 -14.66
CA ALA A 12 -16.13 8.93 -14.69
C ALA A 12 -15.68 8.75 -13.24
N LEU A 13 -15.91 7.55 -12.70
CA LEU A 13 -15.18 7.07 -11.54
C LEU A 13 -13.71 7.09 -11.94
N ALA A 14 -12.99 8.14 -11.55
CA ALA A 14 -11.55 8.10 -11.51
C ALA A 14 -11.19 7.02 -10.49
N ALA A 15 -11.07 5.77 -10.94
CA ALA A 15 -10.36 4.76 -10.20
C ALA A 15 -8.94 5.31 -10.05
N CYS A 16 -8.56 5.68 -8.83
CA CYS A 16 -7.16 5.91 -8.52
C CYS A 16 -6.47 4.56 -8.67
N ASP A 17 -6.01 4.24 -9.88
CA ASP A 17 -5.11 3.13 -10.12
C ASP A 17 -3.81 3.45 -9.38
N VAL A 18 -3.73 3.03 -8.11
CA VAL A 18 -2.49 3.11 -7.37
C VAL A 18 -1.57 2.06 -7.98
N PRO A 19 -0.42 2.45 -8.56
CA PRO A 19 0.45 1.51 -9.25
C PRO A 19 0.85 0.38 -8.29
N GLN A 20 0.67 -0.86 -8.74
CA GLN A 20 1.14 -2.02 -7.98
C GLN A 20 2.66 -1.94 -7.85
N ALA A 21 3.14 -2.21 -6.63
CA ALA A 21 4.56 -2.24 -6.33
C ALA A 21 5.25 -3.30 -7.19
N PRO A 22 6.37 -2.96 -7.84
CA PRO A 22 7.08 -3.89 -8.69
C PRO A 22 7.59 -5.07 -7.86
N ILE A 23 7.37 -6.27 -8.41
CA ILE A 23 7.89 -7.51 -7.83
C ILE A 23 9.28 -7.74 -8.44
N VAL A 24 10.27 -7.87 -7.58
CA VAL A 24 11.67 -8.08 -7.95
C VAL A 24 12.14 -9.44 -7.45
N THR A 25 13.01 -10.10 -8.22
CA THR A 25 13.71 -11.28 -7.73
C THR A 25 14.89 -10.82 -6.89
N GLY A 26 14.87 -11.13 -5.60
CA GLY A 26 15.96 -10.84 -4.69
C GLY A 26 17.24 -11.63 -5.05
N PRO A 27 18.38 -11.27 -4.44
CA PRO A 27 19.67 -11.92 -4.72
C PRO A 27 19.66 -13.43 -4.41
N ASP A 28 18.80 -13.87 -3.50
CA ASP A 28 18.64 -15.29 -3.13
C ASP A 28 17.68 -16.07 -4.06
N GLY A 29 17.23 -15.45 -5.17
CA GLY A 29 16.24 -16.03 -6.08
C GLY A 29 14.78 -15.97 -5.57
N GLN A 30 14.56 -15.35 -4.40
CA GLN A 30 13.22 -15.22 -3.81
C GLN A 30 12.45 -14.04 -4.39
N VAL A 31 11.13 -14.18 -4.44
CA VAL A 31 10.21 -13.12 -4.87
C VAL A 31 10.05 -12.08 -3.76
N ARG A 32 10.41 -10.83 -4.05
CA ARG A 32 10.32 -9.70 -3.12
C ARG A 32 9.51 -8.56 -3.73
N ILE A 33 8.90 -7.74 -2.89
CA ILE A 33 8.16 -6.54 -3.28
C ILE A 33 9.10 -5.36 -3.10
N GLN A 34 9.25 -4.52 -4.12
CA GLN A 34 9.96 -3.26 -4.02
C GLN A 34 9.14 -2.28 -3.17
N ILE A 35 9.74 -1.78 -2.10
CA ILE A 35 9.11 -0.76 -1.24
C ILE A 35 9.18 0.57 -1.97
N ASN A 36 8.04 1.24 -2.10
CA ASN A 36 7.96 2.62 -2.55
C ASN A 36 8.15 3.55 -1.34
N THR A 37 9.25 4.31 -1.31
CA THR A 37 9.55 5.26 -0.22
C THR A 37 8.85 6.60 -0.40
N ASP A 38 8.39 6.91 -1.62
CA ASP A 38 7.72 8.18 -1.96
C ASP A 38 6.19 8.06 -1.93
N GLY A 39 5.65 6.92 -1.47
CA GLY A 39 4.21 6.68 -1.42
C GLY A 39 3.81 5.29 -0.97
N LEU A 40 2.60 4.88 -1.34
CA LEU A 40 2.05 3.58 -0.96
C LEU A 40 2.71 2.45 -1.75
N THR A 41 3.11 1.41 -1.04
CA THR A 41 3.48 0.11 -1.60
C THR A 41 2.22 -0.74 -1.67
N CYS A 42 1.67 -0.91 -2.87
CA CYS A 42 0.46 -1.69 -3.10
C CYS A 42 0.78 -3.07 -3.66
N TYR A 43 0.31 -4.13 -3.01
CA TYR A 43 0.44 -5.49 -3.48
C TYR A 43 -0.87 -6.25 -3.27
N GLU A 44 -1.32 -6.94 -4.32
CA GLU A 44 -2.65 -7.57 -4.39
C GLU A 44 -3.76 -6.55 -4.05
N THR A 45 -4.47 -6.74 -2.93
CA THR A 45 -5.58 -5.90 -2.45
C THR A 45 -5.19 -4.99 -1.29
N ARG A 46 -3.90 -4.88 -0.97
CA ARG A 46 -3.39 -4.15 0.20
C ARG A 46 -2.41 -3.07 -0.21
N CYS A 47 -2.56 -1.89 0.37
CA CYS A 47 -1.65 -0.77 0.20
C CYS A 47 -1.11 -0.34 1.55
N LEU A 48 0.21 -0.44 1.70
CA LEU A 48 0.92 -0.10 2.93
C LEU A 48 1.89 1.05 2.63
N ASP A 49 1.87 2.05 3.49
CA ASP A 49 2.90 3.06 3.59
C ASP A 49 4.00 2.47 4.49
N ILE A 50 5.14 2.13 3.89
CA ILE A 50 6.27 1.50 4.58
C ILE A 50 7.42 2.48 4.51
N ASP A 51 7.88 2.94 5.68
CA ASP A 51 9.05 3.79 5.82
C ASP A 51 10.19 2.97 6.44
N PRO A 52 11.18 2.53 5.63
CA PRO A 52 12.35 1.80 6.13
C PRO A 52 13.24 2.67 7.03
N ALA A 53 13.28 3.99 6.83
CA ALA A 53 14.18 4.89 7.54
C ALA A 53 13.80 5.03 9.01
N VAL A 54 12.49 5.06 9.32
CA VAL A 54 11.98 5.07 10.70
C VAL A 54 11.38 3.74 11.14
N ARG A 55 11.50 2.69 10.32
CA ARG A 55 10.92 1.36 10.54
C ARG A 55 9.44 1.41 10.92
N SER A 56 8.64 2.16 10.15
CA SER A 56 7.21 2.30 10.40
C SER A 56 6.38 1.78 9.25
N VAL A 57 5.19 1.26 9.56
CA VAL A 57 4.21 0.83 8.57
C VAL A 57 2.82 1.35 8.92
N ARG A 58 2.08 1.76 7.91
CA ARG A 58 0.69 2.21 8.03
C ARG A 58 -0.15 1.65 6.89
N SER A 59 -1.30 1.07 7.22
CA SER A 59 -2.33 0.77 6.22
C SER A 59 -3.24 1.98 6.04
N ILE A 60 -3.81 2.16 4.84
CA ILE A 60 -4.82 3.19 4.58
C ILE A 60 -5.94 3.08 5.62
N GLY A 61 -6.28 4.20 6.26
CA GLY A 61 -7.32 4.29 7.29
C GLY A 61 -6.95 3.70 8.66
N SER A 62 -5.73 3.18 8.83
CA SER A 62 -5.24 2.57 10.08
C SER A 62 -4.15 3.42 10.74
N ARG A 63 -3.89 3.17 12.03
CA ARG A 63 -2.80 3.82 12.76
C ARG A 63 -1.43 3.33 12.25
N THR A 64 -0.43 4.21 12.34
CA THR A 64 0.96 3.84 12.10
C THR A 64 1.45 2.94 13.24
N ILE A 65 2.11 1.84 12.90
CA ILE A 65 2.80 0.95 13.83
C ILE A 65 4.26 0.80 13.45
N SER A 66 5.07 0.35 14.40
CA SER A 66 6.46 -0.02 14.11
C SER A 66 6.52 -1.38 13.39
N ILE A 67 7.45 -1.49 12.45
CA ILE A 67 7.79 -2.75 11.77
C ILE A 67 8.45 -3.68 12.80
N PRO A 68 7.94 -4.90 13.01
CA PRO A 68 8.57 -5.91 13.87
C PRO A 68 10.05 -6.10 13.57
N GLY A 69 10.86 -6.35 14.60
CA GLY A 69 12.32 -6.46 14.47
C GLY A 69 12.80 -7.64 13.63
N ASN A 70 11.95 -8.65 13.45
CA ASN A 70 12.21 -9.84 12.63
C ASN A 70 11.97 -9.64 11.13
N ILE A 71 11.40 -8.49 10.72
CA ILE A 71 11.14 -8.17 9.31
C ILE A 71 12.24 -7.22 8.84
N ASP A 72 12.91 -7.62 7.76
CA ASP A 72 13.93 -6.80 7.12
C ASP A 72 13.36 -6.03 5.94
N VAL A 73 13.52 -4.70 6.01
CA VAL A 73 13.12 -3.74 4.97
C VAL A 73 14.28 -2.84 4.56
N SER A 74 15.48 -3.11 5.08
CA SER A 74 16.65 -2.22 4.96
C SER A 74 17.14 -2.10 3.51
N ASP A 75 16.94 -3.15 2.71
CA ASP A 75 17.29 -3.21 1.29
C ASP A 75 16.27 -2.51 0.36
N GLY A 76 15.26 -1.83 0.92
CA GLY A 76 14.17 -1.24 0.14
C GLY A 76 13.27 -2.27 -0.55
N THR A 77 13.38 -3.54 -0.14
CA THR A 77 12.52 -4.64 -0.57
C THR A 77 12.00 -5.38 0.65
N ILE A 78 10.89 -6.10 0.49
CA ILE A 78 10.28 -6.91 1.55
C ILE A 78 9.79 -8.24 0.97
N ALA A 79 9.88 -9.34 1.72
CA ALA A 79 9.32 -10.60 1.25
C ALA A 79 7.78 -10.53 1.18
N VAL A 80 7.19 -11.27 0.23
CA VAL A 80 5.72 -11.30 0.08
C VAL A 80 5.02 -11.76 1.36
N ALA A 81 5.59 -12.74 2.07
CA ALA A 81 5.03 -13.24 3.32
C ALA A 81 5.04 -12.17 4.42
N GLU A 82 6.17 -11.46 4.59
CA GLU A 82 6.34 -10.38 5.56
C GLU A 82 5.41 -9.20 5.24
N PHE A 83 5.24 -8.85 3.96
CA PHE A 83 4.30 -7.81 3.56
C PHE A 83 2.85 -8.15 3.98
N LYS A 84 2.44 -9.41 3.82
CA LYS A 84 1.11 -9.88 4.24
C LYS A 84 0.96 -9.85 5.76
N GLU A 85 2.02 -10.20 6.49
CA GLU A 85 2.08 -10.09 7.96
C GLU A 85 1.94 -8.64 8.41
N LEU A 86 2.75 -7.71 7.85
CA LEU A 86 2.67 -6.28 8.15
C LEU A 86 1.30 -5.71 7.86
N GLY A 87 0.69 -6.07 6.72
CA GLY A 87 -0.66 -5.59 6.41
C GLY A 87 -1.70 -6.07 7.42
N THR A 88 -1.54 -7.27 7.95
CA THR A 88 -2.42 -7.81 8.99
C THR A 88 -2.19 -7.09 10.32
N ALA A 89 -0.94 -6.87 10.71
CA ALA A 89 -0.59 -6.10 11.90
C ALA A 89 -1.09 -4.65 11.82
N ALA A 90 -0.93 -3.99 10.67
CA ALA A 90 -1.38 -2.61 10.45
C ALA A 90 -2.91 -2.51 10.50
N LEU A 91 -3.65 -3.50 9.98
CA LEU A 91 -5.11 -3.56 10.13
C LEU A 91 -5.54 -3.77 11.59
N MET A 92 -4.79 -4.59 12.35
CA MET A 92 -5.04 -4.81 13.78
C MET A 92 -4.69 -3.60 14.66
N ALA A 93 -3.89 -2.65 14.15
CA ALA A 93 -3.54 -1.42 14.87
C ALA A 93 -4.74 -0.51 15.14
N GLY A 94 -5.88 -0.76 14.48
CA GLY A 94 -7.11 0.00 14.61
C GLY A 94 -7.15 1.24 13.71
N GLY A 95 -8.37 1.68 13.41
CA GLY A 95 -8.61 2.81 12.50
C GLY A 95 -8.25 4.17 13.12
N THR A 96 -7.80 5.11 12.29
CA THR A 96 -7.54 6.51 12.71
C THR A 96 -8.80 7.29 13.07
N GLY A 97 -10.00 6.71 12.91
CA GLY A 97 -11.29 7.29 13.29
C GLY A 97 -11.97 6.66 14.51
N SER A 98 -11.39 5.60 15.11
CA SER A 98 -11.92 5.04 16.36
C SER A 98 -11.44 5.92 17.52
N GLN A 99 -12.21 6.98 17.78
CA GLN A 99 -12.17 7.70 19.05
C GLN A 99 -12.56 6.71 20.15
N ARG A 100 -11.72 6.59 21.17
CA ARG A 100 -12.19 6.21 22.51
C ARG A 100 -12.87 7.42 23.13
#